data_AF-A0A946FJU7-F1
#
_entry.id   AF-A0A946FJU7-F1
#
_cell.length_a   1.000
_cell.length_b   1.000
_cell.length_c   1.000
_cell.angle_alpha   90.00
_cell.angle_beta   90.00
_cell.angle_gamma   90.00
#
_symmetry.space_group_name_H-M   'P 1'
#
loop_
_entity.id
_entity.type
_entity.pdbx_description
1 polymer ?
#
loop_
_entity_poly.entity_id
_entity_poly.type
_entity_poly.pdbx_seq_one_letter_code
_entity_poly.pdbx_strand_id
1 'polypeptide(L)'
;MRYDGKARQVVAYVAREQAPAAVNPEWLKPLGEKPAPALIGGRSFGAPSLLSMLERLHADGGLLPWSKLTERAEQLARVGVPLSEFAAKSLKRVYLVKRGGAQEIFLDNTGTPQPAGTIIRNRKLAAVLAAIGRDGPTVLSGGVAGNAIIRTISESRIDPMPITLDDLE
;
A
#
# COMPACT_ATOMS: atom_id res chain seq x y z
N MET A 1 -18.58 -2.65 4.12
CA MET A 1 -19.97 -3.16 4.13
C MET A 1 -20.77 -2.38 3.10
N ARG A 2 -21.67 -3.05 2.38
CA ARG A 2 -22.60 -2.47 1.39
C ARG A 2 -24.01 -2.94 1.75
N TYR A 3 -24.99 -2.05 1.69
CA TYR A 3 -26.40 -2.45 1.73
C TYR A 3 -26.94 -2.56 0.30
N ASP A 4 -27.46 -3.73 -0.06
CA ASP A 4 -28.14 -3.95 -1.33
C ASP A 4 -29.64 -3.65 -1.17
N GLY A 5 -30.08 -2.54 -1.76
CA GLY A 5 -31.46 -2.09 -1.65
C GLY A 5 -32.49 -2.99 -2.33
N LYS A 6 -32.09 -3.75 -3.36
CA LYS A 6 -33.00 -4.68 -4.07
C LYS A 6 -33.16 -5.97 -3.28
N ALA A 7 -32.05 -6.55 -2.82
CA ALA A 7 -32.07 -7.77 -2.03
C ALA A 7 -32.44 -7.55 -0.55
N ARG A 8 -32.40 -6.29 -0.08
CA ARG A 8 -32.54 -5.90 1.33
C ARG A 8 -31.54 -6.62 2.24
N GLN A 9 -30.30 -6.73 1.77
CA GLN A 9 -29.23 -7.46 2.46
C GLN A 9 -28.03 -6.56 2.72
N VAL A 10 -27.32 -6.82 3.82
CA VAL A 10 -26.01 -6.25 4.10
C VAL A 10 -24.94 -7.24 3.67
N VAL A 11 -24.03 -6.81 2.81
CA VAL A 11 -22.86 -7.58 2.38
C VAL A 11 -21.62 -6.98 3.02
N ALA A 12 -20.84 -7.82 3.70
CA ALA A 12 -19.54 -7.44 4.25
C ALA A 12 -18.43 -7.99 3.34
N TYR A 13 -17.64 -7.10 2.78
CA TYR A 13 -16.42 -7.45 2.07
C TYR A 13 -15.24 -7.34 3.04
N VAL A 14 -14.46 -8.41 3.15
CA VAL A 14 -13.29 -8.47 4.04
C VAL A 14 -12.04 -8.50 3.18
N ALA A 15 -11.20 -7.48 3.35
CA ALA A 15 -9.91 -7.35 2.70
C ALA A 15 -8.81 -7.24 3.75
N ARG A 16 -8.89 -8.10 4.77
CA ARG A 16 -7.86 -8.17 5.80
C ARG A 16 -6.60 -8.74 5.15
N GLU A 17 -5.47 -8.13 5.46
CA GLU A 17 -4.17 -8.66 5.03
C GLU A 17 -3.97 -10.07 5.57
N GLN A 18 -3.29 -10.92 4.81
CA GLN A 18 -2.96 -12.28 5.24
C GLN A 18 -1.48 -12.39 5.61
N ALA A 19 -1.17 -13.27 6.56
CA ALA A 19 0.21 -13.62 6.84
C ALA A 19 0.76 -14.40 5.63
N PRO A 20 1.94 -14.04 5.09
CA PRO A 20 2.54 -14.81 4.00
C PRO A 20 2.78 -16.28 4.38
N ALA A 21 2.75 -17.17 3.40
CA ALA A 21 2.82 -18.62 3.58
C ALA A 21 4.08 -19.09 4.33
N ALA A 22 5.18 -18.34 4.21
CA ALA A 22 6.43 -18.64 4.90
C ALA A 22 6.43 -18.27 6.40
N VAL A 23 5.43 -17.50 6.87
CA VAL A 23 5.35 -17.09 8.27
C VAL A 23 5.01 -18.30 9.16
N ASN A 24 5.77 -18.44 10.24
CA ASN A 24 5.54 -19.48 11.25
C ASN A 24 5.64 -18.90 12.67
N PRO A 25 5.23 -19.62 13.73
CA PRO A 25 5.17 -19.08 15.10
C PRO A 25 6.49 -18.52 15.64
N GLU A 26 7.65 -18.97 15.15
CA GLU A 26 8.96 -18.43 15.55
C GLU A 26 9.14 -16.96 15.12
N TRP A 27 8.41 -16.52 14.10
CA TRP A 27 8.46 -15.15 13.59
C TRP A 27 7.77 -14.15 14.51
N LEU A 28 6.87 -14.64 15.38
CA LEU A 28 6.19 -13.85 16.41
C LEU A 28 7.07 -13.64 17.66
N LYS A 29 8.19 -14.36 17.76
CA LYS A 29 9.12 -14.17 18.88
C LYS A 29 9.87 -12.84 18.73
N PRO A 30 10.11 -12.11 19.84
CA PRO A 30 10.88 -10.87 19.81
C PRO A 30 12.29 -11.08 19.24
N LEU A 31 12.73 -10.13 18.41
CA LEU A 31 14.10 -10.08 17.89
C LEU A 31 15.03 -9.44 18.93
N GLY A 32 15.34 -10.18 19.99
CA GLY A 32 16.26 -9.76 21.06
C GLY A 32 15.63 -8.88 22.16
N GLU A 33 16.49 -8.35 23.04
CA GLU A 33 16.09 -7.62 24.27
C GLU A 33 15.40 -6.27 24.01
N LYS A 34 15.69 -5.64 22.88
CA LYS A 34 14.96 -4.47 22.38
C LYS A 34 14.28 -4.89 21.08
N PRO A 35 12.96 -5.11 21.05
CA PRO A 35 12.30 -5.29 19.78
C PRO A 35 12.58 -4.04 18.94
N ALA A 36 13.12 -4.21 17.73
CA ALA A 36 12.79 -3.26 16.69
C ALA A 36 11.27 -3.08 16.76
N PRO A 37 10.72 -1.85 16.73
CA PRO A 37 9.28 -1.69 16.78
C PRO A 37 8.69 -2.70 15.80
N ALA A 38 7.72 -3.52 16.23
CA ALA A 38 7.09 -4.59 15.42
C ALA A 38 6.39 -4.08 14.13
N LEU A 39 6.70 -2.84 13.75
CA LEU A 39 6.21 -1.96 12.72
C LEU A 39 7.30 -1.67 11.66
N ILE A 40 8.47 -2.34 11.71
CA ILE A 40 9.57 -2.12 10.76
C ILE A 40 10.01 -3.44 10.14
N GLY A 41 10.08 -3.48 8.81
CA GLY A 41 10.69 -4.57 8.07
C GLY A 41 9.67 -5.55 7.50
N GLY A 42 10.15 -6.66 6.96
CA GLY A 42 9.31 -7.67 6.33
C GLY A 42 8.36 -8.36 7.31
N ARG A 43 8.77 -8.58 8.57
CA ARG A 43 7.89 -9.19 9.59
C ARG A 43 6.63 -8.40 9.91
N SER A 44 6.58 -7.09 9.60
CA SER A 44 5.38 -6.27 9.75
C SER A 44 4.50 -6.25 8.48
N PHE A 45 4.90 -6.96 7.43
CA PHE A 45 4.17 -7.02 6.17
C PHE A 45 3.07 -8.09 6.24
N GLY A 46 1.85 -7.68 5.87
CA GLY A 46 0.78 -8.58 5.50
C GLY A 46 0.50 -8.45 4.01
N ALA A 47 0.18 -9.57 3.37
CA ALA A 47 -0.22 -9.65 1.98
C ALA A 47 -1.40 -8.69 1.69
N PRO A 48 -1.26 -7.73 0.77
CA PRO A 48 -2.31 -6.76 0.50
C PRO A 48 -3.47 -7.40 -0.28
N SER A 49 -4.70 -7.33 0.26
CA SER A 49 -5.91 -7.89 -0.38
C SER A 49 -6.97 -6.85 -0.74
N LEU A 50 -6.70 -5.56 -0.49
CA LEU A 50 -7.63 -4.45 -0.74
C LEU A 50 -8.09 -4.39 -2.20
N LEU A 51 -7.16 -4.54 -3.14
CA LEU A 51 -7.45 -4.34 -4.55
C LEU A 51 -8.33 -5.44 -5.13
N SER A 52 -8.04 -6.72 -4.80
CA SER A 52 -8.87 -7.87 -5.16
C SER A 52 -10.27 -7.77 -4.55
N MET A 53 -10.39 -7.28 -3.31
CA MET A 53 -11.70 -7.02 -2.71
C MET A 53 -12.47 -5.91 -3.42
N LEU A 54 -11.80 -4.81 -3.79
CA LEU A 54 -12.43 -3.72 -4.52
C LEU A 54 -12.91 -4.17 -5.90
N GLU A 55 -12.17 -5.05 -6.57
CA GLU A 55 -12.63 -5.69 -7.81
C GLU A 55 -13.89 -6.50 -7.56
N ARG A 56 -13.91 -7.36 -6.54
CA ARG A 56 -15.10 -8.16 -6.21
C ARG A 56 -16.31 -7.28 -5.90
N LEU A 57 -16.11 -6.23 -5.10
CA LEU A 57 -17.15 -5.24 -4.80
C LEU A 57 -17.66 -4.56 -6.07
N HIS A 58 -16.77 -4.25 -7.00
CA HIS A 58 -17.12 -3.64 -8.28
C HIS A 58 -17.82 -4.62 -9.23
N ALA A 59 -17.43 -5.89 -9.27
CA ALA A 59 -18.11 -6.92 -10.05
C ALA A 59 -19.54 -7.18 -9.56
N ASP A 60 -19.76 -7.12 -8.24
CA ASP A 60 -21.07 -7.37 -7.63
C ASP A 60 -22.10 -6.23 -7.86
N GLY A 61 -21.67 -5.02 -8.25
CA GLY A 61 -22.61 -3.89 -8.40
C GLY A 61 -22.04 -2.54 -8.83
N GLY A 62 -20.84 -2.52 -9.38
CA GLY A 62 -20.18 -1.33 -9.91
C GLY A 62 -20.87 -0.82 -11.16
N LEU A 63 -21.04 0.51 -11.24
CA LEU A 63 -21.73 1.16 -12.36
C LEU A 63 -20.77 1.84 -13.34
N LEU A 64 -19.66 2.35 -12.84
CA LEU A 64 -18.65 3.02 -13.66
C LEU A 64 -17.64 2.00 -14.18
N PRO A 65 -17.05 2.19 -15.37
CA PRO A 65 -15.91 1.40 -15.80
C PRO A 65 -14.78 1.46 -14.75
N TRP A 66 -14.08 0.34 -14.54
CA TRP A 66 -13.01 0.24 -13.53
C TRP A 66 -11.95 1.34 -13.66
N SER A 67 -11.53 1.65 -14.90
CA SER A 67 -10.58 2.72 -15.21
C SER A 67 -11.00 4.11 -14.70
N LYS A 68 -12.31 4.39 -14.65
CA LYS A 68 -12.83 5.66 -14.13
C LYS A 68 -12.67 5.80 -12.62
N LEU A 69 -12.51 4.70 -11.90
CA LEU A 69 -12.31 4.72 -10.45
C LEU A 69 -10.89 5.15 -10.06
N THR A 70 -9.90 4.91 -10.92
CA THR A 70 -8.49 5.25 -10.62
C THR A 70 -8.03 6.57 -11.24
N GLU A 71 -8.69 7.03 -12.31
CA GLU A 71 -8.30 8.21 -13.09
C GLU A 71 -8.00 9.44 -12.23
N ARG A 72 -8.90 9.77 -11.28
CA ARG A 72 -8.71 10.95 -10.42
C ARG A 72 -7.54 10.79 -9.47
N ALA A 73 -7.39 9.63 -8.85
CA ALA A 73 -6.30 9.35 -7.93
C ALA A 73 -4.94 9.37 -8.65
N GLU A 74 -4.89 8.80 -9.85
CA GLU A 74 -3.72 8.79 -10.73
C GLU A 74 -3.29 10.21 -11.09
N GLN A 75 -4.24 11.04 -11.54
CA GLN A 75 -4.00 12.44 -11.86
C GLN A 75 -3.42 13.19 -10.65
N LEU A 76 -4.04 13.05 -9.48
CA LEU A 76 -3.58 13.71 -8.25
C LEU A 76 -2.18 13.26 -7.82
N ALA A 77 -1.87 11.96 -7.93
CA ALA A 77 -0.53 11.45 -7.67
C ALA A 77 0.51 12.02 -8.66
N ARG A 78 0.12 12.25 -9.91
CA ARG A 78 0.98 12.77 -10.99
C ARG A 78 1.25 14.27 -10.85
N VAL A 79 0.19 15.08 -10.71
CA VAL A 79 0.29 16.56 -10.66
C VAL A 79 0.67 17.07 -9.27
N GLY A 80 0.29 16.32 -8.24
CA GLY A 80 0.55 16.56 -6.84
C GLY A 80 -0.57 17.27 -6.11
N VAL A 81 -0.52 17.18 -4.78
CA VAL A 81 -1.46 17.83 -3.84
C VAL A 81 -0.70 18.57 -2.75
N PRO A 82 -1.24 19.67 -2.21
CA PRO A 82 -0.63 20.34 -1.07
C PRO A 82 -0.64 19.43 0.16
N LEU A 83 0.51 19.33 0.82
CA LEU A 83 0.63 18.60 2.08
C LEU A 83 -0.21 19.32 3.15
N SER A 84 -1.18 18.61 3.75
CA SER A 84 -1.98 19.19 4.83
C SER A 84 -1.17 19.45 6.09
N GLU A 85 -1.64 20.34 6.95
CA GLU A 85 -1.03 20.59 8.26
C GLU A 85 -0.96 19.32 9.11
N PHE A 86 -2.02 18.52 9.10
CA PHE A 86 -2.05 17.25 9.81
C PHE A 86 -0.99 16.27 9.29
N ALA A 87 -0.85 16.15 7.97
CA ALA A 87 0.15 15.28 7.37
C ALA A 87 1.57 15.77 7.69
N ALA A 88 1.86 17.06 7.54
CA ALA A 88 3.16 17.64 7.89
C ALA A 88 3.53 17.42 9.36
N LYS A 89 2.56 17.57 10.29
CA LYS A 89 2.75 17.26 11.71
C LYS A 89 3.03 15.78 11.94
N SER A 90 2.35 14.89 11.21
CA SER A 90 2.52 13.44 11.32
C SER A 90 3.90 12.98 10.84
N LEU A 91 4.42 13.54 9.73
CA LEU A 91 5.74 13.19 9.20
C LEU A 91 6.89 13.43 10.21
N LYS A 92 6.74 14.42 11.11
CA LYS A 92 7.71 14.68 12.18
C LYS A 92 7.79 13.56 13.24
N ARG A 93 6.75 12.74 13.34
CA ARG A 93 6.61 11.65 14.35
C ARG A 93 6.82 10.26 13.75
N VAL A 94 6.66 10.11 12.44
CA VAL A 94 6.74 8.82 11.75
C VAL A 94 8.19 8.56 11.33
N TYR A 95 8.91 7.74 12.08
CA TYR A 95 10.31 7.40 11.77
C TYR A 95 10.47 6.72 10.40
N LEU A 96 9.43 6.06 9.87
CA LEU A 96 9.44 5.38 8.57
C LEU A 96 9.65 6.33 7.39
N VAL A 97 9.37 7.63 7.56
CA VAL A 97 9.62 8.63 6.50
C VAL A 97 11.09 8.69 6.09
N LYS A 98 12.01 8.30 6.99
CA LYS A 98 13.45 8.26 6.77
C LYS A 98 13.93 6.97 6.10
N ARG A 99 13.05 6.22 5.42
CA ARG A 99 13.39 4.93 4.80
C ARG A 99 12.77 4.78 3.42
N GLY A 100 13.49 4.10 2.53
CA GLY A 100 12.99 3.68 1.22
C GLY A 100 12.43 4.84 0.38
N GLY A 101 11.44 4.53 -0.45
CA GLY A 101 10.81 5.52 -1.34
C GLY A 101 10.08 6.66 -0.63
N ALA A 102 9.81 6.55 0.68
CA ALA A 102 9.17 7.64 1.43
C ALA A 102 10.08 8.86 1.55
N GLN A 103 11.41 8.67 1.64
CA GLN A 103 12.38 9.77 1.72
C GLN A 103 12.31 10.68 0.50
N GLU A 104 12.24 10.07 -0.69
CA GLU A 104 12.18 10.78 -1.97
C GLU A 104 10.94 11.66 -2.11
N ILE A 105 9.86 11.33 -1.38
CA ILE A 105 8.56 12.00 -1.50
C ILE A 105 8.37 13.04 -0.39
N PHE A 106 8.80 12.72 0.83
CA PHE A 106 8.37 13.45 2.03
C PHE A 106 9.49 14.17 2.76
N LEU A 107 10.75 14.02 2.33
CA LEU A 107 11.88 14.78 2.88
C LEU A 107 12.38 15.80 1.88
N ASP A 108 12.92 16.90 2.37
CA ASP A 108 13.70 17.85 1.58
C ASP A 108 15.16 17.38 1.45
N ASN A 109 15.98 18.18 0.76
CA ASN A 109 17.40 17.89 0.52
C ASN A 109 18.25 17.85 1.80
N THR A 110 17.73 18.33 2.93
CA THR A 110 18.39 18.26 4.23
C THR A 110 17.99 17.01 5.02
N GLY A 111 17.05 16.22 4.50
CA GLY A 111 16.46 15.09 5.21
C GLY A 111 15.37 15.50 6.21
N THR A 112 14.86 16.73 6.11
CA THR A 112 13.80 17.25 6.99
C THR A 112 12.42 17.00 6.35
N PRO A 113 11.40 16.61 7.13
CA PRO A 113 10.04 16.48 6.60
C PRO A 113 9.53 17.76 5.95
N GLN A 114 8.91 17.60 4.77
CA GLN A 114 8.32 18.70 4.02
C GLN A 114 7.27 19.45 4.87
N PRO A 115 7.22 20.80 4.79
CA PRO A 115 6.24 21.60 5.51
C PRO A 115 4.84 21.52 4.88
N ALA A 116 3.83 21.96 5.62
CA ALA A 116 2.47 22.08 5.09
C ALA A 116 2.45 23.04 3.89
N GLY A 117 1.57 22.77 2.92
CA GLY A 117 1.47 23.52 1.68
C GLY A 117 2.43 23.06 0.57
N THR A 118 3.50 22.31 0.90
CA THR A 118 4.38 21.73 -0.14
C THR A 118 3.59 20.83 -1.08
N ILE A 119 3.76 21.00 -2.39
CA ILE A 119 3.13 20.14 -3.39
C ILE A 119 3.84 18.80 -3.47
N ILE A 120 3.22 17.76 -2.93
CA ILE A 120 3.74 16.39 -2.94
C ILE A 120 3.30 15.70 -4.22
N ARG A 121 4.27 15.13 -4.94
CA ARG A 121 4.06 14.34 -6.16
C ARG A 121 4.56 12.93 -5.96
N ASN A 122 3.81 11.95 -6.44
CA ASN A 122 4.20 10.54 -6.43
C ASN A 122 3.97 9.93 -7.80
N ARG A 123 4.92 10.18 -8.72
CA ARG A 123 4.85 9.69 -10.11
C ARG A 123 4.90 8.16 -10.19
N LYS A 124 5.59 7.50 -9.25
CA LYS A 124 5.64 6.03 -9.15
C LYS A 124 4.25 5.48 -8.83
N LEU A 125 3.55 6.08 -7.85
CA LEU A 125 2.16 5.73 -7.54
C LEU A 125 1.21 6.04 -8.70
N ALA A 126 1.40 7.17 -9.40
CA ALA A 126 0.60 7.48 -10.58
C ALA A 126 0.74 6.40 -11.67
N ALA A 127 1.95 5.90 -11.92
CA ALA A 127 2.16 4.81 -12.87
C ALA A 127 1.47 3.50 -12.44
N VAL A 128 1.50 3.18 -11.15
CA VAL A 128 0.78 2.01 -10.60
C VAL A 128 -0.73 2.18 -10.73
N LEU A 129 -1.29 3.34 -10.38
CA LEU A 129 -2.72 3.62 -10.50
C LEU A 129 -3.21 3.60 -11.96
N ALA A 130 -2.36 4.05 -12.89
CA ALA A 130 -2.64 3.97 -14.33
C ALA A 130 -2.67 2.51 -14.80
N ALA A 131 -1.70 1.70 -14.37
CA ALA A 131 -1.68 0.27 -14.66
C ALA A 131 -2.91 -0.42 -14.07
N ILE A 132 -3.29 -0.14 -12.82
CA ILE A 132 -4.49 -0.72 -12.18
C ILE A 132 -5.76 -0.35 -12.97
N GLY A 133 -5.86 0.88 -13.46
CA GLY A 133 -7.02 1.31 -14.26
C GLY A 133 -7.11 0.61 -15.61
N ARG A 134 -5.96 0.29 -16.23
CA ARG A 134 -5.87 -0.35 -17.55
C ARG A 134 -5.96 -1.88 -17.49
N ASP A 135 -5.19 -2.48 -16.58
CA ASP A 135 -4.92 -3.92 -16.54
C ASP A 135 -5.69 -4.63 -15.41
N GLY A 136 -6.38 -3.87 -14.55
CA GLY A 136 -7.16 -4.42 -13.43
C GLY A 136 -6.33 -4.66 -12.17
N PRO A 137 -6.87 -5.42 -11.20
CA PRO A 137 -6.26 -5.59 -9.88
C PRO A 137 -5.03 -6.50 -9.85
N THR A 138 -4.88 -7.37 -10.86
CA THR A 138 -3.77 -8.34 -10.99
C THR A 138 -2.39 -7.68 -11.12
N VAL A 139 -2.35 -6.36 -11.31
CA VAL A 139 -1.13 -5.55 -11.30
C VAL A 139 -0.31 -5.74 -10.03
N LEU A 140 -0.95 -5.94 -8.87
CA LEU A 140 -0.22 -6.16 -7.61
C LEU A 140 0.19 -7.61 -7.40
N SER A 141 -0.53 -8.56 -8.00
CA SER A 141 -0.29 -10.00 -7.90
C SER A 141 0.74 -10.51 -8.92
N GLY A 142 1.34 -9.62 -9.72
CA GLY A 142 2.24 -10.00 -10.80
C GLY A 142 3.00 -8.84 -11.45
N GLY A 143 3.73 -9.15 -12.52
CA GLY A 143 4.40 -8.15 -13.36
C GLY A 143 5.42 -7.28 -12.59
N VAL A 144 5.62 -6.04 -13.05
CA VAL A 144 6.64 -5.14 -12.48
C VAL A 144 6.32 -4.72 -11.04
N ALA A 145 5.05 -4.49 -10.72
CA ALA A 145 4.65 -4.01 -9.38
C ALA A 145 4.67 -5.14 -8.34
N GLY A 146 4.12 -6.32 -8.63
CA GLY A 146 4.24 -7.49 -7.74
C GLY A 146 5.69 -7.89 -7.47
N ASN A 147 6.52 -7.96 -8.53
CA ASN A 147 7.95 -8.25 -8.37
C ASN A 147 8.68 -7.16 -7.55
N ALA A 148 8.30 -5.89 -7.70
CA ALA A 148 8.86 -4.81 -6.89
C ALA A 148 8.49 -4.94 -5.40
N ILE A 149 7.27 -5.40 -5.08
CA ILE A 149 6.84 -5.69 -3.72
C ILE A 149 7.68 -6.84 -3.14
N ILE A 150 7.73 -7.99 -3.84
CA ILE A 150 8.51 -9.17 -3.43
C ILE A 150 9.94 -8.80 -3.13
N ARG A 151 10.57 -8.08 -4.07
CA ARG A 151 11.95 -7.64 -3.92
C ARG A 151 12.13 -6.72 -2.72
N THR A 152 11.24 -5.74 -2.53
CA THR A 152 11.34 -4.78 -1.42
C THR A 152 11.26 -5.47 -0.06
N ILE A 153 10.41 -6.49 0.07
CA ILE A 153 10.21 -7.23 1.32
C ILE A 153 11.31 -8.28 1.54
N SER A 154 11.64 -9.06 0.51
CA SER A 154 12.63 -10.14 0.60
C SER A 154 14.06 -9.63 0.72
N GLU A 155 14.37 -8.47 0.14
CA GLU A 155 15.69 -7.83 0.21
C GLU A 155 15.78 -6.73 1.28
N SER A 156 14.78 -6.64 2.17
CA SER A 156 14.78 -5.63 3.23
C SER A 156 16.01 -5.78 4.13
N ARG A 157 16.69 -4.66 4.42
CA ARG A 157 17.82 -4.63 5.38
C ARG A 157 17.39 -4.89 6.82
N ILE A 158 16.10 -4.77 7.11
CA ILE A 158 15.51 -5.01 8.43
C ILE A 158 14.48 -6.11 8.27
N ASP A 159 14.72 -7.23 8.93
CA ASP A 159 13.82 -8.39 9.01
C ASP A 159 13.26 -8.81 7.66
N PRO A 160 14.12 -9.22 6.70
CA PRO A 160 13.66 -9.69 5.40
C PRO A 160 12.72 -10.89 5.56
N MET A 161 11.73 -10.97 4.68
CA MET A 161 10.77 -12.07 4.67
C MET A 161 10.70 -12.69 3.28
N PRO A 162 10.84 -14.03 3.16
CA PRO A 162 10.66 -14.69 1.88
C PRO A 162 9.16 -14.69 1.55
N ILE A 163 8.76 -13.78 0.65
CA ILE A 163 7.41 -13.76 0.08
C ILE A 163 7.48 -14.13 -1.40
N THR A 164 6.38 -14.66 -1.91
CA THR A 164 6.22 -15.13 -3.29
C THR A 164 5.08 -14.38 -3.97
N LEU A 165 4.86 -14.62 -5.28
CA LEU A 165 3.71 -14.04 -5.98
C LEU A 165 2.40 -14.65 -5.47
N ASP A 166 2.42 -15.92 -5.08
CA ASP A 166 1.28 -16.63 -4.49
C ASP A 166 0.78 -15.95 -3.20
N ASP A 167 1.66 -15.21 -2.49
CA ASP A 167 1.28 -14.40 -1.34
C ASP A 167 0.55 -13.08 -1.72
N LEU A 168 0.51 -12.72 -3.00
CA LEU A 168 -0.08 -11.47 -3.51
C LEU A 168 -1.36 -11.68 -4.34
N GLU A 169 -1.77 -12.93 -4.58
CA GLU A 169 -3.03 -13.30 -5.26
C GLU A 169 -4.25 -13.17 -4.33
#